data_AF-A0A383UPN3-F1
#
_entry.id   AF-A0A383UPN3-F1
#
_cell.length_a   1.000
_cell.length_b   1.000
_cell.length_c   1.000
_cell.angle_alpha   90.00
_cell.angle_beta   90.00
_cell.angle_gamma   90.00
#
_symmetry.space_group_name_H-M   'P 1'
#
loop_
_entity.id
_entity.type
_entity.pdbx_description
1 polymer ?
#
loop_
_entity_poly.entity_id
_entity_poly.type
_entity_poly.pdbx_seq_one_letter_code
_entity_poly.pdbx_strand_id
1 'polypeptide(L)'
;MKFAVSFFISIFFLISSLILVSPINGMKIERRFIGSVHKGYQCNKKKHNMYDIEPTLKSACKAYVKRKQKKWFFIYFINRTVFKRFSESKRFGFPPDTQITPVLPKGLEVSTYDHIIFSPSNCTLLGLAHENDIEKKNDVFSLCKYLVWRSTWKDYLLPP
;
A
#
# COMPACT_ATOMS: atom_id res chain seq x y z
N MET A 1 -31.10 -28.02 39.48
CA MET A 1 -30.95 -26.83 38.61
C MET A 1 -29.76 -25.93 38.97
N LYS A 2 -29.39 -25.73 40.26
CA LYS A 2 -28.28 -24.84 40.66
C LYS A 2 -26.87 -25.31 40.23
N PHE A 3 -26.64 -26.62 40.12
CA PHE A 3 -25.34 -27.19 39.70
C PHE A 3 -25.04 -27.01 38.20
N ALA A 4 -26.06 -27.09 37.34
CA ALA A 4 -25.89 -26.94 35.91
C ALA A 4 -25.47 -25.49 35.53
N VAL A 5 -26.08 -24.50 36.19
CA VAL A 5 -25.79 -23.07 35.94
C VAL A 5 -24.35 -22.72 36.32
N SER A 6 -23.82 -23.26 37.42
CA SER A 6 -22.43 -23.07 37.83
C SER A 6 -21.43 -23.66 36.83
N PHE A 7 -21.77 -24.83 36.25
CA PHE A 7 -20.94 -25.50 35.24
C PHE A 7 -20.88 -24.74 33.91
N PHE A 8 -21.99 -24.13 33.48
CA PHE A 8 -22.01 -23.30 32.27
C PHE A 8 -21.21 -22.00 32.45
N ILE A 9 -21.23 -21.39 33.64
CA ILE A 9 -20.45 -20.18 33.92
C ILE A 9 -18.95 -20.48 33.92
N SER A 10 -18.49 -21.60 34.49
CA SER A 10 -17.07 -21.94 34.49
C SER A 10 -16.53 -22.24 33.09
N ILE A 11 -17.32 -22.90 32.24
CA ILE A 11 -16.98 -23.14 30.82
C ILE A 11 -16.87 -21.81 30.05
N PHE A 12 -17.78 -20.86 30.28
CA PHE A 12 -17.75 -19.56 29.62
C PHE A 12 -16.51 -18.73 30.00
N PHE A 13 -16.08 -18.80 31.28
CA PHE A 13 -14.85 -18.16 31.74
C PHE A 13 -13.57 -18.81 31.17
N LEU A 14 -13.55 -20.14 31.00
CA LEU A 14 -12.42 -20.86 30.39
C LEU A 14 -12.28 -20.63 28.88
N ILE A 15 -13.39 -20.40 28.16
CA ILE A 15 -13.35 -20.07 26.73
C ILE A 15 -12.88 -18.61 26.51
N SER A 16 -13.22 -17.71 27.43
CA SER A 16 -12.84 -16.30 27.35
C SER A 16 -11.32 -16.08 27.50
N SER A 17 -10.63 -16.94 28.26
CA SER A 17 -9.17 -16.90 28.38
C SER A 17 -8.44 -17.48 27.15
N LEU A 18 -9.09 -18.33 26.34
CA LEU A 18 -8.53 -18.86 25.10
C LEU A 18 -8.60 -17.87 23.93
N ILE A 19 -9.50 -16.88 23.97
CA ILE A 19 -9.60 -15.83 22.93
C ILE A 19 -8.47 -14.79 23.07
N LEU A 20 -7.79 -14.72 24.22
CA LEU A 20 -6.68 -13.78 24.45
C LEU A 20 -5.29 -14.29 24.03
N VAL A 21 -5.17 -15.52 23.51
CA VAL A 21 -3.90 -15.99 22.94
C VAL A 21 -3.97 -15.87 21.42
N SER A 22 -3.75 -14.64 20.94
CA SER A 22 -3.34 -14.47 19.54
C SER A 22 -2.10 -15.33 19.30
N PRO A 23 -2.07 -16.18 18.26
CA PRO A 23 -0.85 -16.89 17.92
C PRO A 23 0.18 -15.83 17.51
N ILE A 24 1.17 -15.61 18.36
CA ILE A 24 2.40 -14.87 18.05
C ILE A 24 3.22 -15.74 17.10
N ASN A 25 2.66 -16.07 15.94
CA ASN A 25 3.34 -16.75 14.87
C ASN A 25 3.67 -15.73 13.79
N GLY A 26 4.94 -15.29 13.80
CA GLY A 26 5.66 -15.15 12.54
C GLY A 26 5.78 -13.77 11.92
N MET A 27 5.51 -12.68 12.64
CA MET A 27 6.03 -11.38 12.24
C MET A 27 6.95 -10.83 13.32
N LYS A 28 8.18 -11.35 13.31
CA LYS A 28 9.33 -10.65 13.83
C LYS A 28 9.51 -9.41 12.93
N ILE A 29 8.70 -8.37 13.15
CA ILE A 29 8.99 -7.03 12.64
C ILE A 29 10.22 -6.63 13.41
N GLU A 30 11.37 -6.89 12.82
CA GLU A 30 12.66 -6.45 13.32
C GLU A 30 12.67 -4.91 13.29
N ARG A 31 12.09 -4.29 14.32
CA ARG A 31 12.21 -2.84 14.61
C ARG A 31 13.59 -2.56 15.21
N ARG A 32 14.63 -3.09 14.59
CA ARG A 32 15.99 -2.56 14.68
C ARG A 32 16.17 -1.91 13.31
N PHE A 33 16.50 -0.65 13.19
CA PHE A 33 17.87 -0.19 13.29
C PHE A 33 17.85 1.33 13.41
N ILE A 34 18.28 1.85 14.55
CA ILE A 34 18.89 3.18 14.60
C ILE A 34 20.12 3.08 13.70
N GLY A 35 20.06 3.65 12.50
CA GLY A 35 21.08 3.50 11.46
C GLY A 35 20.67 2.69 10.22
N SER A 36 19.40 2.31 10.04
CA SER A 36 18.97 1.75 8.76
C SER A 36 19.00 2.82 7.67
N VAL A 37 19.58 2.44 6.55
CA VAL A 37 19.52 3.21 5.32
C VAL A 37 18.12 3.01 4.72
N HIS A 38 17.33 4.07 4.65
CA HIS A 38 16.06 4.06 3.93
C HIS A 38 16.33 4.20 2.43
N LYS A 39 15.59 3.42 1.66
CA LYS A 39 15.56 3.47 0.20
C LYS A 39 14.15 3.86 -0.22
N GLY A 40 14.02 4.68 -1.24
CA GLY A 40 12.72 5.12 -1.69
C GLY A 40 12.78 6.20 -2.75
N TYR A 41 11.73 7.00 -2.82
CA TYR A 41 11.58 8.03 -3.84
C TYR A 41 11.27 9.38 -3.20
N GLN A 42 11.84 10.43 -3.77
CA GLN A 42 11.53 11.80 -3.41
C GLN A 42 10.71 12.45 -4.54
N CYS A 43 9.46 12.78 -4.23
CA CYS A 43 8.55 13.54 -5.08
C CYS A 43 8.50 14.96 -4.52
N ASN A 44 9.07 15.93 -5.24
CA ASN A 44 9.25 17.30 -4.74
C ASN A 44 9.95 17.33 -3.37
N LYS A 45 9.23 17.73 -2.31
CA LYS A 45 9.73 17.77 -0.93
C LYS A 45 9.34 16.52 -0.11
N LYS A 46 8.43 15.68 -0.62
CA LYS A 46 7.92 14.50 0.08
C LYS A 46 8.78 13.28 -0.23
N LYS A 47 9.14 12.53 0.82
CA LYS A 47 9.88 11.27 0.70
C LYS A 47 8.95 10.10 0.97
N HIS A 48 8.97 9.13 0.07
CA HIS A 48 8.23 7.89 0.17
C HIS A 48 9.19 6.75 0.39
N ASN A 49 9.06 6.07 1.53
CA ASN A 49 9.90 4.91 1.85
C ASN A 49 9.41 3.69 1.07
N MET A 50 10.34 2.86 0.60
CA MET A 50 10.01 1.60 -0.07
C MET A 50 9.09 0.72 0.79
N TYR A 51 9.26 0.74 2.11
CA TYR A 51 8.41 0.01 3.06
C TYR A 51 6.93 0.40 2.97
N ASP A 52 6.63 1.65 2.63
CA ASP A 52 5.25 2.14 2.49
C ASP A 52 4.69 1.90 1.07
N ILE A 53 5.59 1.92 0.07
CA ILE A 53 5.25 1.71 -1.34
C ILE A 53 4.89 0.23 -1.58
N GLU A 54 5.64 -0.70 -1.00
CA GLU A 54 5.50 -2.15 -1.20
C GLU A 54 4.09 -2.71 -0.91
N PRO A 55 3.44 -2.41 0.23
CA PRO A 55 2.08 -2.89 0.49
C PRO A 55 1.06 -2.32 -0.49
N THR A 56 1.21 -1.04 -0.88
CA THR A 56 0.35 -0.39 -1.88
C THR A 56 0.48 -1.06 -3.24
N LEU A 57 1.72 -1.30 -3.68
CA LEU A 57 2.02 -2.02 -4.92
C LEU A 57 1.43 -3.43 -4.94
N LYS A 58 1.63 -4.19 -3.85
CA LYS A 58 1.06 -5.55 -3.71
C LYS A 58 -0.47 -5.53 -3.78
N SER A 59 -1.10 -4.56 -3.13
CA SER A 59 -2.56 -4.39 -3.17
C SER A 59 -3.06 -4.08 -4.57
N ALA A 60 -2.44 -3.12 -5.26
CA ALA A 60 -2.78 -2.73 -6.62
C ALA A 60 -2.60 -3.90 -7.62
N CYS A 61 -1.51 -4.66 -7.50
CA CYS A 61 -1.31 -5.81 -8.38
C CYS A 61 -2.34 -6.91 -8.14
N LYS A 62 -2.67 -7.21 -6.88
CA LYS A 62 -3.76 -8.16 -6.55
C LYS A 62 -5.10 -7.70 -7.12
N ALA A 63 -5.40 -6.40 -7.05
CA ALA A 63 -6.62 -5.83 -7.62
C ALA A 63 -6.65 -5.97 -9.16
N TYR A 64 -5.50 -5.77 -9.82
CA TYR A 64 -5.37 -5.97 -11.27
C TYR A 64 -5.65 -7.42 -11.69
N VAL A 65 -5.02 -8.39 -11.03
CA VAL A 65 -5.21 -9.82 -11.31
C VAL A 65 -6.68 -10.23 -11.11
N LYS A 66 -7.30 -9.81 -10.00
CA LYS A 66 -8.71 -10.07 -9.73
C LYS A 66 -9.64 -9.46 -10.80
N ARG A 67 -9.32 -8.27 -11.31
CA ARG A 67 -10.09 -7.64 -12.38
C ARG A 67 -9.99 -8.41 -13.71
N LYS A 68 -8.81 -8.95 -14.03
CA LYS A 68 -8.60 -9.76 -15.24
C LYS A 68 -9.34 -11.10 -15.18
N GLN A 69 -9.48 -11.70 -14.00
CA GLN A 69 -10.14 -12.99 -13.80
C GLN A 69 -11.68 -12.92 -13.74
N LYS A 70 -12.26 -11.77 -13.37
CA LYS A 70 -13.72 -11.63 -13.27
C LYS A 70 -14.38 -11.51 -14.64
N LYS A 71 -15.44 -12.30 -14.86
CA LYS A 71 -16.32 -12.19 -16.04
C LYS A 71 -16.86 -10.76 -16.20
N TRP A 72 -17.02 -10.33 -17.45
CA TRP A 72 -17.40 -8.97 -17.85
C TRP A 72 -18.56 -8.37 -17.05
N PHE A 73 -19.56 -9.19 -16.68
CA PHE A 73 -20.75 -8.79 -15.92
C PHE A 73 -20.48 -8.26 -14.50
N PHE A 74 -19.38 -8.64 -13.84
CA PHE A 74 -19.06 -8.18 -12.47
C PHE A 74 -18.00 -7.07 -12.40
N ILE A 75 -17.53 -6.56 -13.55
CA ILE A 75 -16.48 -5.52 -13.60
C ILE A 75 -16.99 -4.17 -13.10
N TYR A 76 -18.30 -3.88 -13.20
CA TYR A 76 -18.88 -2.61 -12.77
C TYR A 76 -18.77 -2.33 -11.27
N PHE A 77 -18.78 -3.37 -10.43
CA PHE A 77 -18.66 -3.23 -8.97
C PHE A 77 -17.21 -3.17 -8.46
N ILE A 78 -16.23 -3.37 -9.34
CA ILE A 78 -14.82 -3.23 -8.96
C ILE A 78 -14.49 -1.74 -9.05
N ASN A 79 -14.20 -1.13 -7.90
CA ASN A 79 -13.75 0.26 -7.80
C ASN A 79 -12.73 0.58 -8.91
N ARG A 80 -13.16 1.37 -9.90
CA ARG A 80 -12.34 1.80 -11.04
C ARG A 80 -11.17 2.70 -10.63
N THR A 81 -11.11 3.09 -9.36
CA THR A 81 -10.20 4.09 -8.80
C THR A 81 -8.88 3.52 -8.28
N VAL A 82 -8.73 2.19 -8.18
CA VAL A 82 -7.52 1.59 -7.57
C VAL A 82 -6.31 1.69 -8.49
N PHE A 83 -6.48 1.57 -9.80
CA PHE A 83 -5.38 1.69 -10.76
C PHE A 83 -5.92 2.08 -12.13
N LYS A 84 -5.10 2.81 -12.89
CA LYS A 84 -5.38 3.25 -14.26
C LYS A 84 -4.20 2.92 -15.16
N ARG A 85 -4.43 2.89 -16.48
CA ARG A 85 -3.34 2.76 -17.45
C ARG A 85 -2.52 4.05 -17.48
N PHE A 86 -1.20 3.93 -17.53
CA PHE A 86 -0.34 5.09 -17.60
C PHE A 86 -0.20 5.61 -19.04
N SER A 87 -0.84 6.74 -19.33
CA SER A 87 -0.87 7.39 -20.65
C SER A 87 0.53 7.83 -21.11
N GLU A 88 1.35 8.35 -20.20
CA GLU A 88 2.72 8.82 -20.48
C GLU A 88 3.78 7.70 -20.50
N SER A 89 3.38 6.42 -20.44
CA SER A 89 4.31 5.27 -20.44
C SER A 89 5.36 5.34 -21.54
N LYS A 90 4.95 5.67 -22.78
CA LYS A 90 5.88 5.83 -23.92
C LYS A 90 6.87 6.96 -23.74
N ARG A 91 6.46 8.09 -23.14
CA ARG A 91 7.30 9.28 -22.93
C ARG A 91 8.47 8.97 -21.99
N PHE A 92 8.23 8.11 -21.01
CA PHE A 92 9.23 7.70 -20.02
C PHE A 92 9.94 6.38 -20.36
N GLY A 93 9.68 5.80 -21.55
CA GLY A 93 10.31 4.54 -21.98
C GLY A 93 9.82 3.30 -21.24
N PHE A 94 8.64 3.36 -20.60
CA PHE A 94 8.04 2.22 -19.92
C PHE A 94 7.26 1.31 -20.89
N PRO A 95 7.06 0.02 -20.53
CA PRO A 95 6.19 -0.88 -21.27
C PRO A 95 4.75 -0.35 -21.43
N PRO A 96 4.04 -0.68 -22.52
CA PRO A 96 2.71 -0.13 -22.83
C PRO A 96 1.58 -0.65 -21.93
N ASP A 97 1.82 -1.72 -21.16
CA ASP A 97 0.91 -2.30 -20.18
C ASP A 97 1.02 -1.67 -18.78
N THR A 98 1.95 -0.72 -18.62
CA THR A 98 2.20 -0.01 -17.37
C THR A 98 0.93 0.59 -16.77
N GLN A 99 0.75 0.37 -15.48
CA GLN A 99 -0.35 0.89 -14.68
C GLN A 99 0.18 1.91 -13.66
N ILE A 100 -0.72 2.77 -13.22
CA ILE A 100 -0.48 3.79 -12.21
C ILE A 100 -1.54 3.67 -11.11
N THR A 101 -1.11 3.78 -9.85
CA THR A 101 -1.99 3.78 -8.66
C THR A 101 -1.59 4.91 -7.74
N PRO A 102 -2.52 5.62 -7.09
CA PRO A 102 -2.16 6.61 -6.08
C PRO A 102 -1.41 5.93 -4.93
N VAL A 103 -0.42 6.64 -4.36
CA VAL A 103 0.21 6.24 -3.09
C VAL A 103 -0.83 6.44 -1.98
N LEU A 104 -1.05 5.47 -1.08
CA LEU A 104 -2.00 5.71 0.01
C LEU A 104 -1.48 6.85 0.91
N PRO A 105 -2.34 7.81 1.27
CA PRO A 105 -1.96 8.83 2.24
C PRO A 105 -1.63 8.18 3.58
N LYS A 106 -0.64 8.74 4.27
CA LYS A 106 -0.39 8.44 5.68
C LYS A 106 -1.26 9.35 6.53
N GLY A 107 -2.06 8.78 7.43
CA GLY A 107 -2.91 9.55 8.34
C GLY A 107 -4.00 10.38 7.64
N LEU A 108 -4.13 11.65 8.02
CA LEU A 108 -5.22 12.58 7.65
C LEU A 108 -5.01 13.33 6.32
N GLU A 109 -3.99 13.00 5.53
CA GLU A 109 -3.80 13.65 4.23
C GLU A 109 -4.87 13.20 3.22
N VAL A 110 -5.68 14.13 2.74
CA VAL A 110 -6.89 13.85 1.94
C VAL A 110 -6.60 13.58 0.46
N SER A 111 -5.39 13.89 -0.02
CA SER A 111 -5.03 13.65 -1.42
C SER A 111 -3.53 13.48 -1.59
N THR A 112 -3.14 12.40 -2.26
CA THR A 112 -1.78 12.13 -2.71
C THR A 112 -1.73 12.34 -4.22
N TYR A 113 -1.03 13.38 -4.66
CA TYR A 113 -0.70 13.59 -6.09
C TYR A 113 0.43 12.67 -6.57
N ASP A 114 1.00 11.90 -5.64
CA ASP A 114 2.05 10.95 -5.89
C ASP A 114 1.45 9.59 -6.24
N HIS A 115 1.99 9.00 -7.29
CA HIS A 115 1.50 7.79 -7.89
C HIS A 115 2.64 6.79 -8.09
N ILE A 116 2.32 5.52 -7.86
CA ILE A 116 3.21 4.39 -8.10
C ILE A 116 2.99 3.91 -9.53
N ILE A 117 4.07 3.85 -10.29
CA ILE A 117 4.12 3.29 -11.65
C ILE A 117 4.59 1.83 -11.54
N PHE A 118 3.81 0.90 -12.06
CA PHE A 118 4.14 -0.52 -11.98
C PHE A 118 3.78 -1.29 -13.25
N SER A 119 4.52 -2.35 -13.52
CA SER A 119 4.15 -3.33 -14.53
C SER A 119 3.22 -4.38 -13.91
N PRO A 120 1.99 -4.54 -14.43
CA PRO A 120 1.02 -5.48 -13.87
C PRO A 120 1.34 -6.94 -14.20
N SER A 121 2.13 -7.24 -15.24
CA SER A 121 2.47 -8.62 -15.61
C SER A 121 3.37 -9.28 -14.57
N ASN A 122 4.33 -8.51 -14.04
CA ASN A 122 5.36 -9.00 -13.12
C ASN A 122 5.21 -8.42 -11.70
N CYS A 123 4.18 -7.58 -11.47
CA CYS A 123 4.01 -6.78 -10.25
C CYS A 123 5.28 -5.98 -9.87
N THR A 124 6.06 -5.53 -10.85
CA THR A 124 7.34 -4.84 -10.61
C THR A 124 7.15 -3.33 -10.50
N LEU A 125 7.81 -2.73 -9.52
CA LEU A 125 7.88 -1.28 -9.39
C LEU A 125 8.77 -0.70 -10.51
N LEU A 126 8.24 0.24 -11.28
CA LEU A 126 8.98 0.95 -12.31
C LEU A 126 9.45 2.33 -11.83
N GLY A 127 8.67 2.98 -10.97
CA GLY A 127 9.02 4.27 -10.38
C GLY A 127 7.85 4.91 -9.66
N LEU A 128 8.06 6.14 -9.19
CA LEU A 128 6.99 7.02 -8.73
C LEU A 128 6.89 8.24 -9.64
N ALA A 129 5.67 8.73 -9.80
CA ALA A 129 5.38 9.97 -10.52
C ALA A 129 4.56 10.91 -9.64
N HIS A 130 4.83 12.20 -9.78
CA HIS A 130 4.04 13.27 -9.20
C HIS A 130 3.19 13.91 -10.29
N GLU A 131 1.90 14.04 -10.04
CA GLU A 131 0.96 14.75 -10.91
C GLU A 131 1.07 16.26 -10.67
N ASN A 132 1.49 17.02 -11.69
CA ASN A 132 1.88 18.41 -11.50
C ASN A 132 0.71 19.41 -11.47
N ASP A 133 -0.50 19.04 -11.95
CA ASP A 133 -1.70 19.90 -11.94
C ASP A 133 -2.97 19.08 -12.25
N ILE A 134 -4.02 19.18 -11.41
CA ILE A 134 -5.34 18.54 -11.66
C ILE A 134 -6.23 19.35 -12.60
N GLU A 135 -6.08 20.69 -12.62
CA GLU A 135 -6.99 21.57 -13.38
C GLU A 135 -6.82 21.47 -14.90
N LYS A 136 -5.66 20.99 -15.36
CA LYS A 136 -5.43 20.69 -16.77
C LYS A 136 -5.61 19.19 -16.98
N LYS A 137 -6.59 18.81 -17.81
CA LYS A 137 -6.86 17.43 -18.29
C LYS A 137 -5.68 16.76 -19.04
N ASN A 138 -4.48 17.30 -18.94
CA ASN A 138 -3.32 16.89 -19.73
C ASN A 138 -2.44 15.88 -18.99
N ASP A 139 -2.84 15.36 -17.82
CA ASP A 139 -2.18 14.25 -17.12
C ASP A 139 -0.64 14.42 -17.13
N VAL A 140 -0.14 15.60 -16.74
CA VAL A 140 1.28 15.92 -16.82
C VAL A 140 1.99 15.39 -15.58
N PHE A 141 2.80 14.35 -15.76
CA PHE A 141 3.56 13.75 -14.66
C PHE A 141 5.02 14.19 -14.67
N SER A 142 5.61 14.26 -13.48
CA SER A 142 7.06 14.34 -13.27
C SER A 142 7.55 13.08 -12.55
N LEU A 143 8.65 12.50 -13.00
CA LEU A 143 9.24 11.34 -12.32
C LEU A 143 9.90 11.76 -11.01
N CYS A 144 9.61 10.99 -9.96
CA CYS A 144 10.24 11.17 -8.66
C CYS A 144 11.65 10.60 -8.66
N LYS A 145 12.56 11.24 -7.93
CA LYS A 145 13.96 10.83 -7.88
C LYS A 145 14.13 9.68 -6.89
N TYR A 146 14.77 8.59 -7.31
CA TYR A 146 15.20 7.54 -6.38
C TYR A 146 16.27 8.10 -5.43
N LEU A 147 16.07 7.92 -4.13
CA LEU A 147 16.95 8.43 -3.10
C LEU A 147 17.21 7.36 -2.04
N VAL A 148 18.41 7.42 -1.50
CA VAL A 148 18.85 6.64 -0.35
C VAL A 148 19.21 7.63 0.75
N TRP A 149 18.58 7.54 1.92
CA TRP A 149 18.82 8.47 3.03
C TRP A 149 18.90 7.74 4.37
N ARG A 150 19.57 8.36 5.35
CA ARG A 150 19.63 7.83 6.72
C ARG A 150 18.29 8.04 7.41
N SER A 151 17.83 7.03 8.14
CA SER A 151 16.67 7.15 9.04
C SER A 151 16.88 8.30 10.03
N THR A 152 15.92 9.21 10.10
CA THR A 152 15.88 10.20 11.17
C THR A 152 14.91 9.76 12.24
N TRP A 153 15.15 10.15 13.49
CA TRP A 153 14.27 9.82 14.63
C TRP A 153 12.82 10.27 14.40
N LYS A 154 12.60 11.31 13.58
CA LYS A 154 11.27 11.80 13.19
C LYS A 154 10.46 10.78 12.37
N ASP A 155 11.13 9.90 11.62
CA ASP A 155 10.47 8.88 10.77
C ASP A 155 9.78 7.78 11.60
N TYR A 156 10.15 7.65 12.88
CA TYR A 156 9.60 6.64 13.80
C TYR A 156 8.50 7.17 14.72
N LEU A 157 8.33 8.50 14.79
CA LEU A 157 7.38 9.15 15.69
C LEU A 157 5.99 9.33 15.07
N LEU A 158 5.87 9.16 13.75
CA LEU A 158 4.58 9.20 13.05
C LEU A 158 4.10 7.76 12.82
N PRO A 159 2.94 7.35 13.36
CA PRO A 159 2.40 6.02 13.12
C PRO A 159 2.05 5.80 11.63
N PRO A 160 2.04 4.54 11.15
CA PRO A 160 1.65 4.19 9.79
C PRO A 160 0.20 4.60 9.46
#